data_AF-A0A524N9B5-F1
#
_entry.id   AF-A0A524N9B5-F1
#
_cell.length_a   1.000
_cell.length_b   1.000
_cell.length_c   1.000
_cell.angle_alpha   90.00
_cell.angle_beta   90.00
_cell.angle_gamma   90.00
#
_symmetry.space_group_name_H-M   'P 1'
#
loop_
_entity.id
_entity.type
_entity.pdbx_description
1 polymer ?
#
loop_
_entity_poly.entity_id
_entity_poly.type
_entity_poly.pdbx_seq_one_letter_code
_entity_poly.pdbx_strand_id
1 'polypeptide(L)'
;MAIAGTNGKDVALTSATVTIGVRPNDLDIGTEGGLDTTVEFVEELGSEAFLYCVTQHHGHEVVARTDGLSSLRAGDRVSLVPKPGGVHLFDAETGARLVA
;
A
#
# COMPACT_ATOMS: atom_id res chain seq x y z
N MET A 1 -14.07 9.89 -6.95
CA MET A 1 -15.02 8.77 -6.98
C MET A 1 -15.49 8.57 -5.54
N ALA A 2 -16.72 8.99 -5.21
CA ALA A 2 -17.24 8.92 -3.84
C ALA A 2 -17.80 7.51 -3.59
N ILE A 3 -17.33 6.84 -2.54
CA ILE A 3 -17.86 5.55 -2.10
C ILE A 3 -18.84 5.87 -0.96
N ALA A 4 -20.14 5.77 -1.26
CA ALA A 4 -21.20 5.83 -0.26
C ALA A 4 -21.49 4.40 0.22
N GLY A 5 -21.26 4.13 1.50
CA GLY A 5 -21.67 2.90 2.17
C GLY A 5 -22.04 3.26 3.60
N THR A 6 -23.31 3.06 3.95
CA THR A 6 -23.84 3.22 5.31
C THR A 6 -24.17 1.84 5.87
N ASN A 7 -23.62 1.54 7.05
CA ASN A 7 -24.21 0.81 8.19
C ASN A 7 -23.16 0.05 9.03
N GLY A 8 -22.49 0.78 9.92
CA GLY A 8 -21.78 0.20 11.07
C GLY A 8 -20.86 1.19 11.76
N LYS A 9 -21.37 2.01 12.69
CA LYS A 9 -20.65 3.19 13.24
C LYS A 9 -19.97 3.97 12.11
N ASP A 10 -20.77 4.42 11.15
CA ASP A 10 -20.30 5.17 10.01
C ASP A 10 -19.68 6.48 10.53
N VAL A 11 -18.34 6.53 10.59
CA VAL A 11 -17.66 7.81 10.71
C VAL A 11 -17.84 8.47 9.36
N ALA A 12 -18.69 9.49 9.32
CA ALA A 12 -18.85 10.31 8.13
C ALA A 12 -17.50 10.90 7.75
N LEU A 13 -17.14 10.81 6.46
CA LEU A 13 -15.99 11.51 5.91
C LEU A 13 -16.12 13.01 6.23
N THR A 14 -15.10 13.59 6.85
CA THR A 14 -15.00 15.04 7.01
C THR A 14 -14.21 15.66 5.86
N SER A 15 -13.47 14.83 5.10
CA SER A 15 -12.70 15.22 3.92
C SER A 15 -13.15 14.52 2.63
N ALA A 16 -12.89 15.16 1.48
CA ALA A 16 -13.01 14.54 0.15
C ALA A 16 -11.83 13.61 -0.19
N THR A 17 -10.79 13.61 0.65
CA THR A 17 -9.62 12.73 0.56
C THR A 17 -9.63 11.69 1.67
N VAL A 18 -9.03 10.54 1.39
CA VAL A 18 -8.84 9.47 2.37
C VAL A 18 -7.37 9.08 2.40
N THR A 19 -6.91 8.62 3.56
CA THR A 19 -5.62 7.93 3.68
C THR A 19 -5.85 6.43 3.47
N ILE A 20 -5.06 5.83 2.60
CA ILE A 20 -5.07 4.39 2.34
C ILE A 20 -3.94 3.76 3.14
N GLY A 21 -4.26 2.76 3.96
CA GLY A 21 -3.29 1.92 4.64
C GLY A 21 -3.34 0.50 4.10
N VAL A 22 -2.18 -0.06 3.75
CA VAL A 22 -2.00 -1.46 3.37
C VAL A 22 -0.81 -2.00 4.16
N ARG A 23 -0.92 -3.22 4.73
CA ARG A 23 0.22 -3.85 5.40
C ARG A 23 1.25 -4.28 4.35
N PRO A 24 2.56 -4.28 4.66
CA PRO A 24 3.58 -4.74 3.71
C PRO A 24 3.33 -6.16 3.17
N ASN A 25 2.78 -7.04 4.00
CA ASN A 25 2.50 -8.44 3.68
C ASN A 25 1.22 -8.63 2.85
N ASP A 26 0.39 -7.58 2.76
CA ASP A 26 -0.84 -7.54 2.00
C ASP A 26 -0.65 -6.88 0.63
N LEU A 27 0.60 -6.72 0.19
CA LEU A 27 0.97 -6.29 -1.15
C LEU A 27 1.54 -7.48 -1.93
N ASP A 28 0.97 -7.76 -3.09
CA ASP A 28 1.60 -8.58 -4.12
C ASP A 28 2.50 -7.69 -4.99
N ILE A 29 3.61 -8.26 -5.44
CA ILE A 29 4.57 -7.57 -6.31
C ILE A 29 4.29 -8.02 -7.74
N GLY A 30 3.79 -7.09 -8.56
CA GLY A 30 3.49 -7.30 -9.96
C GLY A 30 4.22 -6.34 -10.87
N THR A 31 3.87 -6.39 -12.15
CA THR A 31 4.35 -5.45 -13.18
C THR A 31 3.33 -4.39 -13.55
N GLU A 32 2.05 -4.57 -13.18
CA GLU A 32 0.95 -3.67 -13.46
C GLU A 32 -0.23 -3.90 -12.49
N GLY A 33 -1.27 -3.06 -12.57
CA GLY A 33 -2.53 -3.25 -11.84
C GLY A 33 -2.54 -2.75 -10.39
N GLY A 34 -1.46 -2.11 -9.95
CA GLY A 34 -1.31 -1.58 -8.60
C GLY A 34 -0.73 -0.16 -8.58
N LEU A 35 0.00 0.14 -7.51
CA LEU A 35 0.72 1.39 -7.33
C LEU A 35 2.12 1.27 -7.92
N ASP A 36 2.42 2.08 -8.94
CA ASP A 36 3.72 2.04 -9.60
C ASP A 36 4.80 2.70 -8.75
N THR A 37 5.84 1.92 -8.47
CA THR A 37 6.94 2.30 -7.59
C THR A 37 8.30 1.91 -8.18
N THR A 38 9.35 2.50 -7.62
CA THR A 38 10.74 2.11 -7.86
C THR A 38 11.33 1.61 -6.55
N VAL A 39 12.00 0.46 -6.58
CA VAL A 39 12.71 -0.09 -5.41
C VAL A 39 13.94 0.78 -5.14
N GLU A 40 14.09 1.27 -3.91
CA GLU A 40 15.30 1.99 -3.47
C GLU A 40 16.30 1.06 -2.81
N PHE A 41 15.83 0.09 -2.01
CA PHE A 41 16.68 -0.91 -1.38
C PHE A 41 15.89 -2.16 -1.00
N VAL A 42 16.60 -3.29 -0.89
CA VAL A 42 16.05 -4.59 -0.51
C VAL A 42 16.75 -5.07 0.77
N GLU A 43 15.98 -5.23 1.83
CA GLU A 43 16.45 -5.80 3.09
C GLU A 43 16.17 -7.32 3.11
N GLU A 44 17.22 -8.13 3.07
CA GLU A 44 17.13 -9.60 3.09
C GLU A 44 17.22 -10.13 4.53
N LEU A 45 16.19 -10.82 5.00
CA LEU A 45 16.07 -11.37 6.35
C LEU A 45 15.94 -12.90 6.35
N GLY A 46 16.63 -13.55 5.41
CA GLY A 46 16.67 -15.01 5.30
C GLY A 46 15.49 -15.56 4.50
N SER A 47 14.39 -15.89 5.16
CA SER A 47 13.20 -16.47 4.51
C SER A 47 12.25 -15.43 3.92
N GLU A 48 12.44 -14.16 4.27
CA GLU A 48 11.66 -13.02 3.79
C GLU A 48 12.61 -11.90 3.39
N ALA A 49 12.12 -11.01 2.53
CA ALA A 49 12.78 -9.75 2.24
C ALA A 49 11.77 -8.60 2.22
N PHE A 50 12.25 -7.40 2.54
CA PHE A 50 11.46 -6.17 2.48
C PHE A 50 11.98 -5.27 1.36
N LEU A 51 11.06 -4.86 0.49
CA LEU A 51 11.32 -3.88 -0.55
C LEU A 51 10.94 -2.51 0.00
N TYR A 52 11.91 -1.61 0.06
CA TYR A 52 11.69 -0.20 0.31
C TYR A 52 11.54 0.48 -1.05
N CYS A 53 10.36 1.04 -1.30
CA CYS A 53 9.98 1.56 -2.60
C CYS A 53 9.51 3.00 -2.50
N VAL A 54 9.63 3.74 -3.61
CA VAL A 54 9.12 5.11 -3.74
C VAL A 54 8.13 5.18 -4.90
N THR A 55 6.95 5.78 -4.65
CA THR A 55 5.92 5.98 -5.68
C THR A 55 6.37 6.95 -6.76
N GLN A 56 6.07 6.63 -8.03
CA GLN A 56 6.56 7.44 -9.15
C GLN A 56 5.93 8.83 -9.25
N HIS A 57 4.68 9.00 -8.80
CA HIS A 57 3.94 10.26 -8.98
C HIS A 57 4.07 11.24 -7.80
N HIS A 58 4.28 10.74 -6.58
CA HIS A 58 4.21 11.55 -5.37
C HIS A 58 5.40 11.38 -4.42
N GLY A 59 6.34 10.49 -4.73
CA GLY A 59 7.52 10.29 -3.90
C GLY A 59 7.23 9.70 -2.52
N HIS A 60 6.03 9.15 -2.29
CA HIS A 60 5.71 8.46 -1.05
C HIS A 60 6.52 7.18 -0.91
N GLU A 61 7.05 6.95 0.28
CA GLU A 61 7.70 5.70 0.67
C GLU A 61 6.64 4.62 0.94
N VAL A 62 6.88 3.43 0.41
CA VAL A 62 6.03 2.24 0.60
C VAL A 62 6.94 1.05 0.85
N VAL A 63 6.56 0.21 1.82
CA VAL A 63 7.28 -1.03 2.10
C VAL A 63 6.41 -2.21 1.71
N ALA A 64 6.97 -3.15 0.94
CA ALA A 64 6.34 -4.41 0.59
C ALA A 64 7.18 -5.59 1.07
N ARG A 65 6.52 -6.69 1.45
CA ARG A 65 7.21 -7.93 1.83
C ARG A 65 7.18 -8.91 0.67
N THR A 66 8.29 -9.61 0.44
CA THR A 66 8.42 -10.74 -0.47
C THR A 66 9.05 -11.94 0.22
N ASP A 67 9.01 -13.09 -0.42
CA ASP A 67 9.84 -14.24 -0.04
C ASP A 67 11.33 -13.85 -0.11
N GLY A 68 12.14 -14.44 0.76
CA GLY A 68 13.58 -14.18 0.82
C GLY A 68 14.28 -14.63 -0.46
N LEU A 69 15.51 -14.13 -0.66
CA LEU A 69 16.24 -14.26 -1.92
C LEU A 69 15.48 -13.62 -3.09
N SER A 70 14.91 -12.44 -2.85
CA SER A 70 14.23 -11.67 -3.88
C SER A 70 15.16 -11.49 -5.09
N SER A 71 14.64 -11.60 -6.32
CA SER A 71 15.41 -11.26 -7.52
C SER A 71 15.47 -9.75 -7.77
N LEU A 72 14.68 -8.97 -7.03
CA LEU A 72 14.54 -7.53 -7.22
C LEU A 72 15.71 -6.76 -6.58
N ARG A 73 16.06 -5.63 -7.17
CA ARG A 73 17.20 -4.79 -6.77
C ARG A 73 16.78 -3.31 -6.77
N ALA A 74 17.61 -2.49 -6.13
CA ALA A 74 17.50 -1.05 -6.23
C ALA A 74 17.47 -0.60 -7.70
N GLY A 75 16.52 0.28 -8.03
CA GLY A 75 16.26 0.76 -9.39
C GLY A 75 15.19 -0.01 -10.15
N ASP A 76 14.81 -1.22 -9.70
CA ASP A 76 13.75 -1.98 -10.37
C ASP A 76 12.40 -1.29 -10.22
N ARG A 77 11.59 -1.39 -11.28
CA ARG A 77 10.20 -0.90 -11.29
C ARG A 77 9.26 -2.04 -10.96
N VAL A 78 8.36 -1.80 -10.01
CA VAL A 78 7.35 -2.77 -9.60
C VAL A 78 6.01 -2.08 -9.39
N SER A 79 4.93 -2.81 -9.64
CA SER A 79 3.58 -2.39 -9.30
C SER A 79 3.16 -3.11 -8.03
N LEU A 80 2.87 -2.36 -6.96
CA LEU A 80 2.45 -2.90 -5.67
C LEU A 80 0.93 -3.05 -5.64
N VAL A 81 0.45 -4.29 -5.60
CA VAL A 81 -0.97 -4.62 -5.74
C VAL A 81 -1.54 -5.05 -4.38
N PRO A 82 -2.46 -4.28 -3.78
CA PRO A 82 -3.10 -4.71 -2.54
C PRO A 82 -3.91 -5.98 -2.72
N LYS A 83 -3.71 -6.96 -1.83
CA LYS A 83 -4.52 -8.18 -1.77
C LYS A 83 -5.98 -7.84 -1.45
N PRO A 84 -6.95 -8.64 -1.92
CA PRO A 84 -8.34 -8.48 -1.53
C PRO A 84 -8.51 -8.45 -0.01
N GLY A 85 -9.13 -7.39 0.51
CA GLY A 85 -9.33 -7.18 1.96
C GLY A 85 -8.13 -6.60 2.72
N GLY A 86 -6.97 -6.41 2.07
CA GLY A 86 -5.77 -5.82 2.68
C GLY A 86 -5.77 -4.28 2.73
N VAL A 87 -6.82 -3.65 2.18
CA VAL A 87 -6.98 -2.19 2.14
C VAL A 87 -7.74 -1.71 3.38
N HIS A 88 -7.18 -0.71 4.03
CA HIS A 88 -7.82 0.03 5.12
C HIS A 88 -7.94 1.49 4.74
N LEU A 89 -9.09 2.08 5.02
CA LEU A 89 -9.37 3.48 4.72
C LEU A 89 -9.46 4.28 6.02
N PHE A 90 -8.91 5.49 5.99
CA PHE A 90 -8.95 6.43 7.09
C PHE A 90 -9.39 7.79 6.57
N ASP A 91 -10.17 8.51 7.37
CA ASP A 91 -10.48 9.90 7.09
C ASP A 91 -9.18 10.74 7.16
N ALA A 92 -8.94 11.57 6.15
CA ALA A 92 -7.65 12.26 6.00
C ALA A 92 -7.43 13.41 7.01
N GLU A 93 -8.50 13.93 7.62
CA GLU A 93 -8.40 15.05 8.56
C GLU A 93 -8.33 14.56 10.01
N THR A 94 -9.19 13.59 10.35
CA THR A 94 -9.32 13.07 11.71
C THR A 94 -8.46 11.84 11.98
N GLY A 95 -8.02 11.13 10.94
CA GLY A 95 -7.32 9.85 11.05
C GLY A 95 -8.20 8.70 11.53
N ALA A 96 -9.51 8.91 11.67
CA ALA A 96 -10.44 7.88 12.10
C ALA A 96 -10.54 6.77 11.03
N ARG A 97 -10.53 5.51 11.47
CA ARG A 97 -10.72 4.37 10.56
C ARG A 97 -12.14 4.36 10.02
N LEU A 98 -12.27 4.27 8.71
CA LEU A 98 -13.53 4.12 8.01
C LEU A 98 -13.88 2.63 7.96
N VAL A 99 -15.11 2.31 8.37
CA VAL A 99 -15.66 0.96 8.26
C VAL A 99 -16.46 0.95 6.95
N ALA A 100 -16.07 0.07 6.03
CA ALA A 100 -16.81 -0.23 4.81
C ALA A 100 -17.67 -1.48 5.01
#